data_AF-A0A960THC0-F1
#
_entry.id   AF-A0A960THC0-F1
#
_cell.length_a   1.000
_cell.length_b   1.000
_cell.length_c   1.000
_cell.angle_alpha   90.00
_cell.angle_beta   90.00
_cell.angle_gamma   90.00
#
_symmetry.space_group_name_H-M   'P 1'
#
loop_
_entity.id
_entity.type
_entity.pdbx_description
1 polymer ?
#
loop_
_entity_poly.entity_id
_entity_poly.type
_entity_poly.pdbx_seq_one_letter_code
_entity_poly.pdbx_strand_id
1 'polypeptide(L)'
;MKIKIIVSILFSFSLMIELEAKCFQFSNTDTIRVCVDGNSKHQRKKAQEICKKKFGNLCGRIVGTSNYCTKNSNTRCFDQKGKEKDRVAIE
;
A
#
# COMPACT_ATOMS: atom_id res chain seq x y z
N MET A 1 57.06 -14.98 5.35
CA MET A 1 55.82 -14.29 4.93
C MET A 1 54.68 -15.30 4.93
N LYS A 2 53.69 -15.16 5.82
CA LYS A 2 52.50 -16.03 5.84
C LYS A 2 51.27 -15.13 5.97
N ILE A 3 50.64 -14.82 4.84
CA ILE A 3 49.41 -14.04 4.78
C ILE A 3 48.27 -15.00 5.13
N LYS A 4 47.69 -14.86 6.34
CA LYS A 4 46.46 -15.56 6.72
C LYS A 4 45.28 -14.70 6.32
N ILE A 5 44.73 -14.96 5.14
CA ILE A 5 43.50 -14.32 4.65
C ILE A 5 42.34 -15.00 5.39
N ILE A 6 41.84 -14.36 6.45
CA ILE A 6 40.60 -14.76 7.10
C ILE A 6 39.46 -14.19 6.24
N VAL A 7 38.89 -15.05 5.41
CA VAL A 7 37.75 -14.75 4.54
C VAL A 7 36.51 -14.59 5.42
N SER A 8 36.21 -13.35 5.82
CA SER A 8 35.00 -12.98 6.54
C SER A 8 33.83 -12.91 5.57
N ILE A 9 33.09 -14.03 5.40
CA ILE A 9 31.82 -14.04 4.67
C ILE A 9 30.74 -13.52 5.62
N LEU A 10 30.53 -12.20 5.58
CA LEU A 10 29.32 -11.56 6.08
C LEU A 10 28.19 -11.88 5.09
N PHE A 11 27.46 -12.97 5.35
CA PHE A 11 26.24 -13.29 4.61
C PHE A 11 25.13 -12.35 5.09
N SER A 12 25.00 -11.21 4.42
CA SER A 12 23.88 -10.30 4.60
C SER A 12 22.62 -10.98 4.06
N PHE A 13 21.86 -11.65 4.93
CA PHE A 13 20.48 -12.02 4.63
C PHE A 13 19.67 -10.72 4.51
N SER A 14 19.64 -10.15 3.31
CA SER A 14 18.66 -9.14 2.95
C SER A 14 17.29 -9.81 3.00
N LEU A 15 16.59 -9.64 4.11
CA LEU A 15 15.18 -9.96 4.22
C LEU A 15 14.46 -9.10 3.17
N MET A 16 14.18 -9.68 2.00
CA MET A 16 13.26 -9.11 1.03
C MET A 16 11.88 -9.13 1.68
N ILE A 17 11.54 -8.06 2.40
CA ILE A 17 10.17 -7.84 2.85
C ILE A 17 9.41 -7.53 1.56
N GLU A 18 8.71 -8.53 1.00
CA GLU A 18 7.74 -8.29 -0.07
C GLU A 18 6.67 -7.36 0.51
N LEU A 19 6.78 -6.06 0.20
CA LEU A 19 5.74 -5.09 0.50
C LEU A 19 4.55 -5.38 -0.40
N GLU A 20 3.68 -6.30 0.04
CA GLU A 20 2.49 -6.65 -0.70
C GLU A 20 1.52 -5.46 -0.72
N ALA A 21 1.54 -4.69 -1.80
CA ALA A 21 0.78 -3.46 -1.90
C ALA A 21 -0.69 -3.67 -2.24
N LYS A 22 -1.56 -2.88 -1.61
CA LYS A 22 -3.02 -3.07 -1.70
C LYS A 22 -3.76 -1.74 -1.87
N CYS A 23 -4.75 -1.79 -2.75
CA CYS A 23 -5.85 -0.85 -2.90
C CYS A 23 -7.02 -1.28 -2.01
N PHE A 24 -7.36 -0.43 -1.04
CA PHE A 24 -8.34 -0.68 0.00
C PHE A 24 -9.71 -0.11 -0.35
N GLN A 25 -10.76 -0.91 -0.16
CA GLN A 25 -12.17 -0.51 -0.25
C GLN A 25 -12.76 -0.29 1.15
N PHE A 26 -13.68 0.66 1.28
CA PHE A 26 -14.27 1.08 2.56
C PHE A 26 -15.75 0.67 2.69
N SER A 27 -16.24 0.47 3.92
CA SER A 27 -17.61 -0.02 4.18
C SER A 27 -18.69 1.01 3.89
N ASN A 28 -18.37 2.29 4.06
CA ASN A 28 -19.35 3.39 3.92
C ASN A 28 -19.34 3.98 2.50
N THR A 29 -18.49 3.46 1.62
CA THR A 29 -18.36 3.87 0.23
C THR A 29 -17.67 2.77 -0.57
N ASP A 30 -18.37 2.25 -1.57
CA ASP A 30 -17.84 1.35 -2.59
C ASP A 30 -17.11 2.09 -3.71
N THR A 31 -17.32 3.40 -3.82
CA THR A 31 -16.79 4.23 -4.90
C THR A 31 -15.38 4.77 -4.66
N ILE A 32 -14.86 4.71 -3.44
CA ILE A 32 -13.52 5.22 -3.11
C ILE A 32 -12.57 4.07 -2.83
N ARG A 33 -11.43 4.06 -3.50
CA ARG A 33 -10.32 3.15 -3.21
C ARG A 33 -9.03 3.91 -2.99
N VAL A 34 -8.29 3.54 -1.95
CA VAL A 34 -6.98 4.13 -1.62
C VAL A 34 -5.92 3.05 -1.66
N CYS A 35 -4.86 3.26 -2.44
CA CYS A 35 -3.78 2.31 -2.64
C CYS A 35 -2.52 2.72 -1.87
N VAL A 36 -1.98 1.82 -1.07
CA VAL A 36 -0.72 2.01 -0.34
C VAL A 36 0.15 0.74 -0.41
N ASP A 37 1.46 0.95 -0.32
CA ASP A 37 2.46 -0.12 -0.37
C ASP A 37 2.47 -0.90 0.96
N GLY A 38 2.15 -2.19 0.90
CA GLY A 38 1.92 -3.09 2.05
C GLY A 38 0.45 -3.27 2.48
N ASN A 39 0.19 -4.35 3.22
CA ASN A 39 -1.13 -4.69 3.80
C ASN A 39 -1.14 -4.75 5.34
N SER A 40 -0.09 -4.27 6.01
CA SER A 40 -0.03 -4.32 7.47
C SER A 40 -1.06 -3.41 8.13
N LYS A 41 -1.26 -3.57 9.46
CA LYS A 41 -2.11 -2.68 10.27
C LYS A 41 -1.75 -1.20 10.10
N HIS A 42 -0.47 -0.89 9.93
CA HIS A 42 -0.01 0.48 9.71
C HIS A 42 -0.50 1.03 8.36
N GLN A 43 -0.34 0.27 7.28
CA GLN A 43 -0.78 0.63 5.93
C GLN A 43 -2.30 0.78 5.85
N ARG A 44 -3.04 -0.13 6.47
CA ARG A 44 -4.50 -0.05 6.59
C ARG A 44 -4.93 1.25 7.26
N LYS A 45 -4.25 1.65 8.35
CA LYS A 45 -4.50 2.93 9.02
C LYS A 45 -4.16 4.12 8.12
N LYS A 46 -3.02 4.08 7.41
CA LYS A 46 -2.62 5.11 6.45
C LYS A 46 -3.67 5.30 5.34
N ALA A 47 -4.18 4.22 4.77
CA ALA A 47 -5.24 4.28 3.76
C ALA A 47 -6.54 4.91 4.31
N GLN A 48 -6.92 4.57 5.54
CA GLN A 48 -8.06 5.19 6.23
C GLN A 48 -7.83 6.68 6.48
N GLU A 49 -6.64 7.09 6.91
CA GLU A 49 -6.30 8.49 7.15
C GLU A 49 -6.34 9.32 5.86
N ILE A 50 -5.82 8.79 4.75
CA ILE A 50 -5.89 9.43 3.43
C ILE A 50 -7.35 9.64 3.02
N CYS A 51 -8.17 8.59 3.16
CA CYS A 51 -9.59 8.65 2.83
C CYS A 51 -10.29 9.70 3.70
N LYS A 52 -10.09 9.65 5.02
CA LYS A 52 -10.70 10.58 5.99
C LYS A 52 -10.29 12.03 5.75
N LYS A 53 -9.03 12.27 5.37
CA LYS A 53 -8.53 13.62 5.05
C LYS A 53 -9.21 14.22 3.82
N LYS A 54 -9.59 13.41 2.83
CA LYS A 54 -10.28 13.89 1.63
C LYS A 54 -11.80 13.96 1.75
N PHE A 55 -12.39 12.98 2.43
CA PHE A 55 -13.83 12.73 2.38
C PHE A 55 -14.49 12.77 3.77
N GLY A 56 -13.75 13.13 4.82
CA GLY A 56 -14.25 13.14 6.18
C GLY A 56 -14.71 11.75 6.63
N ASN A 57 -15.90 11.67 7.22
CA ASN A 57 -16.43 10.44 7.80
C ASN A 57 -17.10 9.50 6.76
N LEU A 58 -17.00 9.80 5.46
CA LEU A 58 -17.49 8.92 4.39
C LEU A 58 -16.69 7.60 4.29
N CYS A 59 -15.54 7.53 4.94
CA CYS A 59 -14.70 6.34 4.94
C CYS A 59 -14.96 5.50 6.19
N GLY A 60 -15.54 4.32 6.00
CA GLY A 60 -15.79 3.37 7.09
C GLY A 60 -14.62 2.44 7.36
N ARG A 61 -14.93 1.19 7.77
CA ARG A 61 -13.92 0.14 7.94
C ARG A 61 -13.44 -0.33 6.58
N ILE A 62 -12.22 -0.84 6.50
CA ILE A 62 -11.74 -1.52 5.29
C ILE A 62 -12.49 -2.86 5.15
N VAL A 63 -13.08 -3.10 3.99
CA VAL A 63 -13.89 -4.30 3.69
C VAL A 63 -13.32 -5.15 2.56
N GLY A 64 -12.39 -4.60 1.77
CA GLY A 64 -11.81 -5.30 0.63
C GLY A 64 -10.43 -4.77 0.26
N THR A 65 -9.68 -5.60 -0.45
CA THR A 65 -8.34 -5.30 -0.94
C THR A 65 -8.17 -5.80 -2.37
N SER A 66 -7.38 -5.10 -3.17
CA SER A 66 -7.04 -5.45 -4.54
C SER A 66 -5.62 -4.98 -4.86
N ASN A 67 -4.92 -5.58 -5.82
CA ASN A 67 -3.54 -5.15 -6.16
C ASN A 67 -3.53 -3.94 -7.11
N TYR A 68 -4.70 -3.55 -7.63
CA TYR A 68 -4.83 -2.40 -8.50
C TYR A 68 -6.19 -1.72 -8.30
N CYS A 69 -6.26 -0.49 -8.77
CA CYS A 69 -7.49 0.27 -8.90
C CYS A 69 -7.50 0.94 -10.27
N THR A 70 -8.62 0.81 -10.98
CA THR A 70 -8.87 1.54 -12.22
C THR A 70 -10.11 2.40 -12.02
N LYS A 71 -9.98 3.68 -12.32
CA LYS A 71 -11.06 4.65 -12.23
C LYS A 71 -12.11 4.33 -13.29
N ASN A 72 -13.38 4.43 -12.89
CA ASN A 72 -14.53 4.34 -13.78
C ASN A 72 -15.64 5.28 -13.27
N SER A 73 -16.83 5.21 -13.85
CA SER A 73 -17.98 6.04 -13.44
C SER A 73 -18.35 5.89 -11.96
N ASN A 74 -18.07 4.74 -11.35
CA ASN A 74 -18.46 4.38 -9.99
C ASN A 74 -17.24 4.18 -9.07
N THR A 75 -16.01 4.36 -9.53
CA THR A 75 -14.80 4.09 -8.74
C THR A 75 -13.77 5.18 -8.95
N ARG A 76 -13.29 5.76 -7.86
CA ARG A 76 -12.21 6.74 -7.81
C ARG A 76 -11.02 6.13 -7.09
N CYS A 77 -9.86 6.21 -7.72
CA CYS A 77 -8.63 5.61 -7.23
C CYS A 77 -7.69 6.68 -6.72
N PHE A 78 -7.17 6.50 -5.50
CA PHE A 78 -6.21 7.41 -4.88
C PHE A 78 -4.92 6.67 -4.57
N ASP A 79 -3.78 7.29 -4.88
CA ASP A 79 -2.45 6.78 -4.53
C ASP A 79 -2.11 7.04 -3.05
N GLN A 80 -0.93 6.58 -2.63
CA GLN A 80 -0.45 6.73 -1.25
C GLN A 80 -0.21 8.17 -0.80
N LYS A 81 -0.19 9.13 -1.73
CA LYS A 81 -0.10 10.57 -1.45
C LYS A 81 -1.50 11.21 -1.40
N GLY A 82 -2.55 10.42 -1.60
CA GLY A 82 -3.91 10.90 -1.74
C GLY A 82 -4.10 11.70 -3.02
N LYS A 83 -3.41 11.39 -4.12
CA LYS A 83 -3.73 11.98 -5.43
C LYS A 83 -4.62 11.02 -6.21
N GLU A 84 -5.65 11.57 -6.85
CA GLU A 84 -6.51 10.77 -7.72
C GLU A 84 -5.73 10.36 -8.97
N LYS A 85 -5.94 9.13 -9.42
CA LYS A 85 -5.30 8.55 -10.60
C LYS A 85 -6.32 7.75 -11.39
N ASP A 86 -6.15 7.71 -12.71
CA ASP A 86 -7.00 6.89 -13.57
C ASP A 86 -6.71 5.40 -13.39
N ARG A 87 -5.44 5.07 -13.10
CA ARG A 87 -5.02 3.73 -12.71
C ARG A 87 -3.93 3.82 -11.66
N VAL A 88 -4.07 3.01 -10.62
CA VAL A 88 -2.99 2.70 -9.68
C VAL A 88 -2.84 1.19 -9.70
N ALA A 89 -1.78 0.70 -10.33
CA ALA A 89 -1.33 -0.67 -10.14
C ALA A 89 -0.22 -0.62 -9.10
N ILE A 90 -0.19 -1.59 -8.18
CA ILE A 90 0.97 -1.75 -7.32
C ILE A 90 1.52 -3.16 -7.49
N GLU A 91 2.84 -3.18 -7.71
CA GLU A 91 3.67 -4.33 -8.01
C GLU A 91 4.22 -4.94 -6.72
#